data_AF-A0A4R3KR55-F1
#
_entry.id   AF-A0A4R3KR55-F1
#
_cell.length_a   1.000
_cell.length_b   1.000
_cell.length_c   1.000
_cell.angle_alpha   90.00
_cell.angle_beta   90.00
_cell.angle_gamma   90.00
#
_symmetry.space_group_name_H-M   'P 1'
#
loop_
_entity.id
_entity.type
_entity.pdbx_description
1 polymer ?
#
loop_
_entity_poly.entity_id
_entity_poly.type
_entity_poly.pdbx_seq_one_letter_code
_entity_poly.pdbx_strand_id
1 'polypeptide(L)'
;MGVFAINAETPFFLCARLRKKMHLWDAMPLSLKELPVYTRSQLALRNGQDKPQVWVAFRGIIYDVSGSTLWRTGQHYEHWAGQDLTGEMEDAPHGEWVFDGFEKVGQLL
;
A
#
# COMPACT_ATOMS: atom_id res chain seq x y z
N MET A 1 -67.65 -5.69 -8.04
CA MET A 1 -66.65 -5.27 -9.05
C MET A 1 -66.48 -3.77 -8.85
N GLY A 2 -65.53 -3.34 -8.02
CA GLY A 2 -64.27 -2.72 -8.46
C GLY A 2 -64.59 -1.37 -9.11
N VAL A 3 -64.31 -0.22 -8.51
CA VAL A 3 -62.99 0.44 -8.54
C VAL A 3 -62.77 1.32 -7.30
N PHE A 4 -61.49 1.45 -6.95
CA PHE A 4 -60.88 2.03 -5.77
C PHE A 4 -61.10 3.53 -5.57
N ALA A 5 -61.04 3.87 -4.28
CA ALA A 5 -61.22 5.17 -3.67
C ALA A 5 -59.95 6.06 -3.71
N ILE A 6 -60.23 7.36 -3.70
CA ILE A 6 -59.51 8.51 -3.11
C ILE A 6 -58.08 8.87 -3.57
N ASN A 7 -58.02 10.09 -4.13
CA ASN A 7 -56.87 10.97 -4.19
C ASN A 7 -56.47 11.48 -2.80
N ALA A 8 -55.17 11.61 -2.55
CA ALA A 8 -54.55 12.61 -1.65
C ALA A 8 -53.04 12.64 -1.98
N GLU A 9 -52.55 13.69 -2.64
CA GLU A 9 -51.79 14.81 -2.03
C GLU A 9 -50.29 14.55 -1.89
N THR A 10 -49.52 15.63 -2.00
CA THR A 10 -48.11 15.71 -2.43
C THR A 10 -47.10 15.64 -1.26
N PRO A 11 -45.81 16.00 -1.47
CA PRO A 11 -44.60 15.20 -1.21
C PRO A 11 -44.06 15.39 0.22
N PHE A 12 -43.04 14.66 0.67
CA PHE A 12 -41.94 15.13 1.56
C PHE A 12 -41.04 13.92 1.86
N PHE A 13 -39.74 14.07 1.55
CA PHE A 13 -38.53 13.47 2.16
C PHE A 13 -38.69 12.21 3.01
N LEU A 14 -37.85 11.19 2.74
CA LEU A 14 -36.78 10.71 3.65
C LEU A 14 -36.31 9.28 3.25
N CYS A 15 -34.99 9.15 3.05
CA CYS A 15 -34.18 7.94 3.21
C CYS A 15 -34.64 6.63 2.52
N ALA A 16 -34.17 6.42 1.28
CA ALA A 16 -34.21 5.11 0.62
C ALA A 16 -33.18 4.16 1.27
N ARG A 17 -33.70 3.33 2.17
CA ARG A 17 -33.06 2.15 2.76
C ARG A 17 -32.76 1.11 1.66
N LEU A 18 -31.47 0.81 1.51
CA LEU A 18 -30.87 -0.49 1.14
C LEU A 18 -31.33 -1.18 -0.15
N ARG A 19 -30.51 -1.10 -1.20
CA ARG A 19 -29.98 -2.28 -1.93
C ARG A 19 -28.99 -1.90 -3.03
N LYS A 20 -27.71 -1.76 -2.66
CA LYS A 20 -26.63 -2.33 -3.46
C LYS A 20 -25.68 -3.00 -2.48
N LYS A 21 -25.75 -4.33 -2.44
CA LYS A 21 -24.78 -5.19 -1.77
C LYS A 21 -23.50 -5.11 -2.61
N MET A 22 -22.80 -3.98 -2.45
CA MET A 22 -21.45 -3.78 -2.96
C MET A 22 -20.60 -4.81 -2.21
N HIS A 23 -20.13 -5.81 -2.93
CA HIS A 23 -19.31 -6.87 -2.39
C HIS A 23 -18.00 -6.26 -1.88
N LEU A 24 -17.94 -5.98 -0.58
CA LEU A 24 -16.80 -5.46 0.18
C LEU A 24 -15.62 -6.48 0.30
N TRP A 25 -15.49 -7.42 -0.65
CA TRP A 25 -14.53 -8.54 -0.62
C TRP A 25 -13.53 -8.49 -1.79
N ASP A 26 -13.70 -7.58 -2.75
CA ASP A 26 -12.79 -7.44 -3.91
C ASP A 26 -11.57 -6.54 -3.63
N ALA A 27 -11.44 -6.02 -2.40
CA ALA A 27 -10.33 -5.17 -1.98
C ALA A 27 -9.44 -5.85 -0.92
N MET A 28 -9.21 -7.16 -1.07
CA MET A 28 -8.20 -7.88 -0.29
C MET A 28 -6.80 -7.42 -0.75
N PRO A 29 -5.87 -7.06 0.15
CA PRO A 29 -4.56 -6.55 -0.23
C PRO A 29 -3.82 -7.59 -1.07
N LEU A 30 -3.21 -7.12 -2.15
CA LEU A 30 -2.48 -7.88 -3.15
C LEU A 30 -1.76 -9.08 -2.52
N SER A 31 -2.15 -10.29 -2.96
CA SER A 31 -1.40 -11.51 -2.69
C SER A 31 0.05 -11.29 -3.17
N LEU A 32 1.04 -11.57 -2.32
CA LEU A 32 2.47 -11.38 -2.64
C LEU A 32 2.89 -11.96 -4.00
N LYS A 33 2.15 -12.96 -4.49
CA LYS A 33 2.31 -13.60 -5.81
C LYS A 33 2.12 -12.68 -7.01
N GLU A 34 1.49 -11.52 -6.85
CA GLU A 34 1.17 -10.59 -7.94
C GLU A 34 2.08 -9.34 -7.96
N LEU A 35 3.00 -9.23 -7.01
CA LEU A 35 3.90 -8.08 -6.94
C LEU A 35 4.89 -8.08 -8.11
N PRO A 36 5.13 -6.92 -8.75
CA PRO A 36 6.09 -6.81 -9.84
C PRO A 36 7.51 -7.17 -9.36
N VAL A 37 8.26 -7.82 -10.25
CA VAL A 37 9.65 -8.21 -9.99
C VAL A 37 10.59 -7.13 -10.49
N TYR A 38 11.57 -6.76 -9.66
CA TYR A 38 12.60 -5.79 -9.98
C TYR A 38 13.99 -6.37 -9.81
N THR A 39 14.92 -5.93 -10.65
CA THR A 39 16.35 -6.26 -10.51
C THR A 39 17.03 -5.32 -9.51
N ARG A 40 18.21 -5.73 -9.00
CA ARG A 40 19.06 -4.87 -8.15
C ARG A 40 19.37 -3.52 -8.78
N SER A 41 19.65 -3.48 -10.10
CA SER A 41 19.90 -2.23 -10.81
C SER A 41 18.66 -1.33 -10.87
N GLN A 42 17.46 -1.92 -10.99
CA GLN A 42 16.21 -1.15 -10.94
C GLN A 42 15.93 -0.64 -9.53
N LEU A 43 16.25 -1.41 -8.49
CA LEU A 43 16.14 -0.98 -7.10
C LEU A 43 17.11 0.18 -6.80
N ALA A 44 18.35 0.11 -7.26
CA ALA A 44 19.38 1.13 -7.05
C ALA A 44 18.99 2.54 -7.51
N LEU A 45 18.19 2.64 -8.58
CA LEU A 45 17.68 3.92 -9.08
C LEU A 45 16.64 4.57 -8.17
N ARG A 46 16.15 3.89 -7.14
CA ARG A 46 15.08 4.36 -6.24
C ARG A 46 15.63 4.64 -4.85
N ASN A 47 16.62 5.51 -4.86
CA ASN A 47 17.42 5.93 -3.72
C ASN A 47 17.05 7.36 -3.25
N GLY A 48 15.93 7.93 -3.70
CA GLY A 48 15.55 9.32 -3.39
C GLY A 48 16.35 10.40 -4.13
N GLN A 49 17.33 10.04 -4.97
CA GLN A 49 18.16 10.98 -5.75
C GLN A 49 17.95 10.79 -7.25
N ASP A 50 18.26 9.59 -7.79
CA ASP A 50 18.07 9.26 -9.20
C ASP A 50 16.58 9.25 -9.57
N LYS A 51 15.76 8.79 -8.61
CA LYS A 51 14.31 8.88 -8.64
C LYS A 51 13.79 9.33 -7.28
N PRO A 52 12.64 10.03 -7.23
CA PRO A 52 12.07 10.52 -5.98
C PRO A 52 11.57 9.40 -5.05
N GLN A 53 11.41 8.17 -5.56
CA GLN A 53 11.05 7.03 -4.73
C GLN A 53 12.22 6.57 -3.87
N VAL A 54 11.93 6.15 -2.64
CA VAL A 54 12.91 5.63 -1.70
C VAL A 54 12.51 4.21 -1.31
N TRP A 55 13.16 3.22 -1.92
CA TRP A 55 12.82 1.82 -1.73
C TRP A 55 13.95 1.04 -1.07
N VAL A 56 13.59 0.06 -0.26
CA VAL A 56 14.53 -0.86 0.40
C VAL A 56 14.06 -2.28 0.18
N ALA A 57 14.99 -3.21 -0.08
CA ALA A 57 14.68 -4.62 -0.10
C ALA A 57 15.00 -5.30 1.23
N PHE A 58 14.09 -6.17 1.67
CA PHE A 58 14.26 -7.03 2.83
C PHE A 58 13.67 -8.41 2.52
N ARG A 59 14.49 -9.47 2.67
CA ARG A 59 14.14 -10.87 2.38
C ARG A 59 13.49 -11.07 1.00
N GLY A 60 13.99 -10.37 -0.01
CA GLY A 60 13.48 -10.46 -1.38
C GLY A 60 12.18 -9.69 -1.64
N ILE A 61 11.67 -8.92 -0.67
CA ILE A 61 10.52 -8.03 -0.84
C ILE A 61 10.99 -6.58 -0.83
N ILE A 62 10.46 -5.76 -1.73
CA ILE A 62 10.77 -4.34 -1.83
C ILE A 62 9.68 -3.54 -1.14
N TYR A 63 10.07 -2.68 -0.21
CA TYR A 63 9.20 -1.81 0.58
C TYR A 63 9.41 -0.36 0.19
N ASP A 64 8.32 0.40 0.08
CA ASP A 64 8.38 1.86 -0.07
C ASP A 64 8.52 2.52 1.29
N VAL A 65 9.69 3.10 1.56
CA VAL A 65 10.01 3.79 2.83
C VAL A 65 9.99 5.31 2.68
N SER A 66 9.51 5.84 1.56
CA SER A 66 9.44 7.29 1.30
C SER A 66 8.57 8.06 2.32
N GLY A 67 7.59 7.37 2.93
CA GLY A 67 6.77 7.92 4.00
C GLY A 67 7.50 8.13 5.34
N SER A 68 8.71 7.56 5.50
CA SER A 68 9.48 7.68 6.73
C SER A 68 10.28 8.98 6.78
N THR A 69 10.20 9.70 7.90
CA THR A 69 11.05 10.88 8.15
C THR A 69 12.53 10.53 8.20
N LEU A 70 12.84 9.29 8.58
CA LEU A 70 14.19 8.76 8.75
C LEU A 70 14.89 8.42 7.42
N TRP A 71 14.14 8.38 6.31
CA TRP A 71 14.62 8.04 4.97
C TRP A 71 14.46 9.18 3.96
N ARG A 72 14.13 10.40 4.42
CA ARG A 72 13.80 11.56 3.55
C ARG A 72 14.87 11.92 2.52
N THR A 73 16.13 11.70 2.85
CA THR A 73 17.27 12.00 1.96
C THR A 73 17.72 10.78 1.15
N GLY A 74 16.97 9.68 1.20
CA GLY A 74 17.39 8.41 0.61
C GLY A 74 18.44 7.66 1.43
N GLN A 75 18.69 8.10 2.66
CA GLN A 75 19.70 7.55 3.55
C GLN A 75 19.16 7.49 4.97
N HIS A 76 19.48 6.40 5.67
CA HIS A 76 19.22 6.19 7.08
C HIS A 76 20.53 5.82 7.78
N TYR A 77 21.11 6.78 8.50
CA TYR A 77 22.47 6.66 9.06
C TYR A 77 23.50 6.24 7.99
N GLU A 78 24.17 5.11 8.15
CA GLU A 78 25.17 4.60 7.19
C GLU A 78 24.54 3.75 6.07
N HIS A 79 23.22 3.57 6.08
CA HIS A 79 22.50 2.74 5.11
C HIS A 79 21.82 3.59 4.05
N TRP A 80 22.08 3.25 2.80
CA TRP A 80 21.47 3.90 1.63
C TRP A 80 20.22 3.16 1.19
N ALA A 81 19.26 3.88 0.60
CA ALA A 81 18.13 3.29 -0.08
C ALA A 81 18.55 2.76 -1.46
N GLY A 82 17.69 1.99 -2.10
CA GLY A 82 17.96 1.36 -3.39
C GLY A 82 18.80 0.08 -3.28
N GLN A 83 18.88 -0.54 -2.11
CA GLN A 83 19.63 -1.79 -1.91
C GLN A 83 18.87 -2.78 -1.02
N ASP A 84 19.40 -4.00 -0.99
CA ASP A 84 18.96 -5.05 -0.09
C ASP A 84 19.66 -4.89 1.27
N LEU A 85 18.88 -4.61 2.30
CA LEU A 85 19.34 -4.39 3.67
C LEU A 85 19.06 -5.60 4.57
N THR A 86 18.83 -6.78 3.99
CA THR A 86 18.57 -8.00 4.77
C THR A 86 19.70 -8.34 5.73
N GLY A 87 20.96 -8.22 5.31
CA GLY A 87 22.13 -8.48 6.15
C GLY A 87 22.33 -7.42 7.23
N GLU A 88 22.12 -6.15 6.88
CA GLU A 88 22.28 -5.00 7.78
C GLU A 88 21.23 -4.96 8.90
N MET A 89 20.11 -5.67 8.74
CA MET A 89 19.05 -5.75 9.74
C MET A 89 19.47 -6.52 11.00
N GLU A 90 20.48 -7.40 10.93
CA GLU A 90 20.95 -8.18 12.09
C GLU A 90 21.62 -7.30 13.14
N ASP A 91 22.29 -6.22 12.71
CA ASP A 91 23.01 -5.28 13.57
C ASP A 91 22.13 -4.08 14.01
N ALA A 92 20.88 -4.03 13.53
CA ALA A 92 19.98 -2.92 13.83
C ALA A 92 19.43 -3.00 15.26
N PRO A 93 19.18 -1.84 15.93
CA PRO A 93 18.56 -1.80 17.25
C PRO A 93 17.05 -2.13 17.24
N HIS A 94 16.52 -2.61 16.11
CA HIS A 94 15.12 -2.92 15.85
C HIS A 94 15.00 -4.13 14.93
N GLY A 95 13.85 -4.82 14.92
CA GLY A 95 13.59 -5.97 14.06
C GLY A 95 12.66 -5.66 12.87
N GLU A 96 12.28 -6.72 12.16
CA GLU A 96 11.50 -6.65 10.90
C GLU A 96 10.10 -6.04 11.03
N TRP A 97 9.56 -5.91 12.24
CA TRP A 97 8.25 -5.28 12.50
C TRP A 97 8.18 -3.82 12.02
N VAL A 98 9.33 -3.15 11.82
CA VAL A 98 9.37 -1.80 11.25
C VAL A 98 8.78 -1.75 9.83
N PHE A 99 8.75 -2.88 9.12
CA PHE A 99 8.22 -2.97 7.76
C PHE A 99 6.69 -3.11 7.70
N ASP A 100 6.00 -3.41 8.80
CA ASP A 100 4.55 -3.64 8.81
C ASP A 100 3.73 -2.39 8.44
N GLY A 101 4.31 -1.20 8.62
CA GLY A 101 3.70 0.07 8.26
C GLY A 101 3.98 0.54 6.83
N PHE A 102 4.80 -0.18 6.06
CA PHE A 102 5.22 0.23 4.72
C PHE A 102 4.57 -0.61 3.62
N GLU A 103 4.36 0.02 2.47
CA GLU A 103 3.76 -0.63 1.31
C GLU A 103 4.77 -1.59 0.64
N LYS A 104 4.29 -2.79 0.32
CA LYS A 104 5.05 -3.79 -0.44
C LYS A 104 4.90 -3.49 -1.93
N VAL A 105 5.98 -3.03 -2.55
CA VAL A 105 5.95 -2.55 -3.93
C VAL A 105 6.26 -3.68 -4.93
N GLY A 106 7.13 -4.60 -4.55
CA GLY A 106 7.69 -5.55 -5.50
C GLY A 106 8.45 -6.70 -4.85
N GLN A 107 8.94 -7.61 -5.68
CA GLN A 107 9.91 -8.62 -5.30
C GLN A 107 11.27 -8.29 -5.91
N LEU A 108 12.35 -8.55 -5.18
CA LEU A 108 13.72 -8.41 -5.68
C LEU A 108 14.16 -9.74 -6.32
N LEU A 109 14.64 -9.67 -7.57
CA LEU A 109 15.24 -10.76 -8.33
C LEU A 109 16.71 -10.98 -7.98
#